data_AF-A0A935DA15-F1
#
_entry.id   AF-A0A935DA15-F1
#
_cell.length_a   1.000
_cell.length_b   1.000
_cell.length_c   1.000
_cell.angle_alpha   90.00
_cell.angle_beta   90.00
_cell.angle_gamma   90.00
#
_symmetry.space_group_name_H-M   'P 1'
#
loop_
_entity.id
_entity.type
_entity.pdbx_description
1 polymer ?
#
loop_
_entity_poly.entity_id
_entity_poly.type
_entity_poly.pdbx_seq_one_letter_code
_entity_poly.pdbx_strand_id
1 'polypeptide(L)'
;MGRTFRVYLPHTILPLYQLLATHPSCVGFSYIEEGIVAYRPNSEVKNCIPAMIPNLSGIQKWVMRGRWDMEWPFDKRAEAAYGFSSSSFSTIGVPVVVQEPNWSVSSDLAKRYDHSVLCILGPARTLVKSSWNPEQYYWMIMQLAEILVHTDRKIFVRFHPDQKDDERRLILRLFNEKIPGAEVASDEDQAEAICASADVVIVQAGSSVGLYADQLGKPVYGYLDLMQEIAPRAVQSWVDTRSQMSYSFRERDIRTFGN
;
A
#
# COMPACT_ATOMS: atom_id res chain seq x y z
N MET A 1 20.78 25.83 25.79
CA MET A 1 20.16 24.49 25.97
C MET A 1 19.11 24.30 24.89
N GLY A 2 19.27 23.29 24.02
CA GLY A 2 18.28 23.01 22.98
C GLY A 2 17.02 22.41 23.59
N ARG A 3 15.84 22.72 23.03
CA ARG A 3 14.57 22.10 23.45
C ARG A 3 14.61 20.60 23.15
N THR A 4 14.28 19.78 24.15
CA THR A 4 14.02 18.34 23.95
C THR A 4 12.69 18.15 23.25
N PHE A 5 12.55 17.06 22.48
CA PHE A 5 11.32 16.73 21.78
C PHE A 5 11.00 15.24 21.83
N ARG A 6 9.73 14.92 21.61
CA ARG A 6 9.24 13.59 21.26
C ARG A 6 8.69 13.63 19.84
N VAL A 7 8.79 12.52 19.11
CA VAL A 7 8.38 12.46 17.71
C VAL A 7 7.45 11.28 17.47
N TYR A 8 6.49 11.48 16.58
CA TYR A 8 5.65 10.42 16.05
C TYR A 8 6.15 10.06 14.66
N LEU A 9 6.43 8.78 14.43
CA LEU A 9 7.07 8.31 13.21
C LEU A 9 6.24 7.18 12.60
N PRO A 10 6.06 7.13 11.28
CA PRO A 10 5.29 6.07 10.66
C PRO A 10 5.92 4.68 10.86
N HIS A 11 7.22 4.62 10.60
CA HIS A 11 8.09 3.52 10.91
C HIS A 11 9.52 4.08 11.00
N THR A 12 10.47 3.35 11.59
CA THR A 12 11.90 3.71 11.55
C THR A 12 12.64 3.09 10.36
N ILE A 13 11.92 2.65 9.30
CA ILE A 13 12.54 2.04 8.12
C ILE A 13 13.24 3.08 7.25
N LEU A 14 12.68 4.30 7.16
CA LEU A 14 13.27 5.37 6.36
C LEU A 14 14.38 6.09 7.14
N PRO A 15 15.51 6.40 6.49
CA PRO A 15 16.64 7.10 7.13
C PRO A 15 16.27 8.43 7.80
N LEU A 16 15.34 9.19 7.21
CA LEU A 16 14.88 10.44 7.79
C LEU A 16 14.27 10.22 9.19
N TYR A 17 13.43 9.21 9.33
CA TYR A 17 12.78 8.88 10.60
C TYR A 17 13.79 8.37 11.62
N GLN A 18 14.82 7.63 11.17
CA GLN A 18 15.94 7.24 12.02
C GLN A 18 16.72 8.46 12.54
N LEU A 19 16.97 9.48 11.71
CA LEU A 19 17.65 10.70 12.17
C LEU A 19 16.85 11.43 13.23
N LEU A 20 15.54 11.51 13.08
CA LEU A 20 14.65 12.12 14.07
C LEU A 20 14.64 11.32 15.38
N ALA A 21 14.46 10.00 15.30
CA ALA A 21 14.46 9.11 16.47
C ALA A 21 15.81 9.14 17.21
N THR A 22 16.91 9.25 16.48
CA THR A 22 18.27 9.20 17.04
C THR A 22 18.87 10.56 17.36
N HIS A 23 18.13 11.65 17.15
CA HIS A 23 18.62 12.98 17.46
C HIS A 23 18.91 13.11 18.97
N PRO A 24 20.02 13.75 19.41
CA PRO A 24 20.36 13.86 20.84
C PRO A 24 19.29 14.54 21.70
N SER A 25 18.51 15.46 21.11
CA SER A 25 17.36 16.10 21.78
C SER A 25 16.06 15.28 21.74
N CYS A 26 16.03 14.15 21.03
CA CYS A 26 14.87 13.25 20.98
C CYS A 26 14.89 12.37 22.23
N VAL A 27 13.95 12.61 23.14
CA VAL A 27 13.88 11.90 24.42
C VAL A 27 12.97 10.66 24.38
N GLY A 28 12.23 10.47 23.28
CA GLY A 28 11.30 9.36 23.08
C GLY A 28 10.56 9.49 21.75
N PHE A 29 10.02 8.39 21.26
CA PHE A 29 9.20 8.41 20.04
C PHE A 29 8.09 7.36 20.09
N SER A 30 7.06 7.57 19.28
CA SER A 30 5.97 6.61 19.09
C SER A 30 5.76 6.31 17.62
N TYR A 31 5.30 5.10 17.31
CA TYR A 31 4.92 4.72 15.96
C TYR A 31 3.50 5.17 15.63
N ILE A 32 3.26 5.61 14.40
CA ILE A 32 1.90 5.82 13.87
C ILE A 32 1.75 4.91 12.65
N GLU A 33 0.63 4.21 12.55
CA GLU A 33 0.36 3.34 11.41
C GLU A 33 0.43 4.08 10.08
N GLU A 34 1.24 3.57 9.16
CA GLU A 34 1.26 3.98 7.75
C GLU A 34 1.25 2.75 6.86
N GLY A 35 0.08 2.48 6.31
CA GLY A 35 -0.12 1.47 5.29
C GLY A 35 0.28 0.07 5.73
N ILE A 36 0.65 -0.74 4.73
CA ILE A 36 0.84 -2.19 4.92
C ILE A 36 2.08 -2.54 5.74
N VAL A 37 3.02 -1.60 5.91
CA VAL A 37 4.29 -1.83 6.63
C VAL A 37 4.03 -2.04 8.12
N ALA A 38 3.01 -1.41 8.70
CA ALA A 38 2.66 -1.59 10.10
C ALA A 38 2.22 -3.03 10.43
N TYR A 39 1.82 -3.82 9.44
CA TYR A 39 1.30 -5.18 9.60
C TYR A 39 2.34 -6.27 9.28
N ARG A 40 3.58 -5.86 8.99
CA ARG A 40 4.66 -6.79 8.68
C ARG A 40 5.40 -7.18 9.96
N PRO A 41 5.85 -8.45 10.04
CA PRO A 41 6.83 -8.83 11.04
C PRO A 41 8.09 -7.99 10.91
N ASN A 42 8.59 -7.55 12.06
CA ASN A 42 9.84 -6.83 12.23
C ASN A 42 11.04 -7.39 11.45
N SER A 43 11.18 -8.72 11.41
CA SER A 43 12.24 -9.41 10.69
C SER A 43 12.26 -9.05 9.20
N GLU A 44 11.09 -8.88 8.58
CA GLU A 44 10.97 -8.49 7.18
C GLU A 44 11.19 -7.00 6.96
N VAL A 45 10.71 -6.18 7.89
CA VAL A 45 10.93 -4.73 7.80
C VAL A 45 12.44 -4.43 7.82
N LYS A 46 13.22 -5.18 8.62
CA LYS A 46 14.68 -5.10 8.61
C LYS A 46 15.30 -5.48 7.26
N ASN A 47 14.75 -6.50 6.58
CA ASN A 47 15.22 -6.94 5.27
C ASN A 47 14.92 -5.93 4.15
N CYS A 48 14.00 -5.00 4.36
CA CYS A 48 13.69 -3.94 3.42
C CYS A 48 14.70 -2.77 3.46
N ILE A 49 15.43 -2.60 4.57
CA ILE A 49 16.40 -1.50 4.78
C ILE A 49 17.54 -1.54 3.73
N PRO A 50 18.22 -2.67 3.47
CA PRO A 50 19.30 -2.74 2.48
C PRO A 50 18.86 -2.34 1.07
N ALA A 51 17.60 -2.59 0.69
CA ALA A 51 17.07 -2.22 -0.62
C ALA A 51 16.83 -0.70 -0.77
N MET A 52 16.73 0.04 0.33
CA MET A 52 16.53 1.49 0.32
C MET A 52 17.84 2.28 0.30
N ILE A 53 18.93 1.72 0.81
CA ILE A 53 20.26 2.36 0.92
C ILE A 53 20.83 2.82 -0.44
N PRO A 54 20.73 2.06 -1.55
CA PRO A 54 21.28 2.46 -2.84
C PRO A 54 20.70 3.79 -3.34
N ASN A 55 19.42 4.04 -3.05
CA ASN A 55 18.66 5.21 -3.53
C ASN A 55 18.93 6.49 -2.73
N LEU A 56 19.77 6.43 -1.69
CA LEU A 56 20.14 7.59 -0.89
C LEU A 56 21.24 8.41 -1.58
N SER A 57 21.13 9.74 -1.48
CA SER A 57 22.18 10.66 -1.92
C SER A 57 23.47 10.47 -1.12
N GLY A 58 24.61 10.91 -1.65
CA GLY A 58 25.90 10.83 -0.95
C GLY A 58 25.89 11.51 0.42
N ILE A 59 25.15 12.63 0.53
CA ILE A 59 24.95 13.36 1.80
C ILE A 59 24.13 12.53 2.78
N GLN A 60 23.04 11.90 2.33
CA GLN A 60 22.23 11.03 3.18
C GLN A 60 23.04 9.84 3.68
N LYS A 61 23.86 9.21 2.82
CA LYS A 61 24.78 8.15 3.23
C LYS A 61 25.81 8.64 4.26
N TRP A 62 26.33 9.85 4.09
CA TRP A 62 27.29 10.41 5.05
C TRP A 62 26.66 10.71 6.42
N VAL A 63 25.49 11.36 6.45
CA VAL A 63 24.76 11.71 7.69
C VAL A 63 24.35 10.46 8.48
N MET A 64 24.05 9.38 7.76
CA MET A 64 23.62 8.10 8.34
C MET A 64 24.78 7.18 8.74
N ARG A 65 26.04 7.53 8.42
CA ARG A 65 27.21 6.71 8.71
C ARG A 65 27.36 6.46 10.21
N GLY A 66 27.44 5.19 10.60
CA GLY A 66 27.52 4.75 12.01
C GLY A 66 26.18 4.72 12.76
N ARG A 67 25.07 5.08 12.10
CA ARG A 67 23.70 4.98 12.66
C ARG A 67 22.92 3.77 12.14
N TRP A 68 23.46 3.05 11.14
CA TRP A 68 22.83 1.89 10.50
C TRP A 68 22.98 0.57 11.25
N ASP A 69 24.06 0.41 12.04
CA ASP A 69 24.40 -0.86 12.71
C ASP A 69 23.74 -1.04 14.08
N MET A 70 22.94 -0.07 14.51
CA MET A 70 22.15 -0.26 15.73
C MET A 70 21.05 -1.30 15.47
N GLU A 71 20.69 -2.09 16.48
CA GLU A 71 19.62 -3.11 16.44
C GLU A 71 18.23 -2.45 16.28
N TRP A 72 18.00 -1.80 15.15
CA TRP A 72 16.74 -1.17 14.78
C TRP A 72 15.87 -2.16 14.02
N PRO A 73 14.54 -2.09 14.16
CA PRO A 73 13.74 -0.93 14.62
C PRO A 73 13.53 -0.73 16.15
N PHE A 74 14.14 -1.49 17.06
CA PHE A 74 13.76 -1.57 18.50
C PHE A 74 14.58 -0.73 19.47
N ASP A 75 14.71 0.57 19.21
CA ASP A 75 15.32 1.43 20.23
C ASP A 75 14.43 1.47 21.47
N LYS A 76 15.05 1.30 22.64
CA LYS A 76 14.39 1.34 23.96
C LYS A 76 13.65 2.66 24.24
N ARG A 77 13.87 3.68 23.41
CA ARG A 77 13.17 4.97 23.42
C ARG A 77 11.81 4.94 22.70
N ALA A 78 11.45 3.83 22.05
CA ALA A 78 10.10 3.62 21.56
C ALA A 78 9.13 3.48 22.75
N GLU A 79 8.15 4.38 22.82
CA GLU A 79 7.23 4.47 23.96
C GLU A 79 5.89 3.74 23.69
N ALA A 80 5.33 3.88 22.48
CA ALA A 80 4.06 3.28 22.08
C ALA A 80 3.94 3.17 20.55
N ALA A 81 2.93 2.44 20.09
CA ALA A 81 2.51 2.40 18.69
C ALA A 81 1.01 2.71 18.58
N TYR A 82 0.62 3.55 17.63
CA TYR A 82 -0.76 3.94 17.37
C TYR A 82 -1.20 3.34 16.05
N GLY A 83 -2.23 2.49 16.09
CA GLY A 83 -2.73 1.82 14.90
C GLY A 83 -4.25 1.69 14.88
N PHE A 84 -4.78 1.33 13.73
CA PHE A 84 -6.21 1.15 13.50
C PHE A 84 -6.73 -0.22 13.97
N SER A 85 -5.83 -1.16 14.24
CA SER A 85 -6.19 -2.49 14.71
C SER A 85 -5.13 -3.08 15.64
N SER A 86 -5.49 -4.14 16.36
CA SER A 86 -4.56 -4.88 17.22
C SER A 86 -3.52 -5.68 16.43
N SER A 87 -3.74 -5.92 15.13
CA SER A 87 -2.75 -6.56 14.26
C SER A 87 -1.70 -5.58 13.75
N SER A 88 -1.95 -4.27 13.84
CA SER A 88 -0.96 -3.22 13.59
C SER A 88 0.16 -3.28 14.62
N PHE A 89 1.40 -3.24 14.15
CA PHE A 89 2.63 -3.30 14.95
C PHE A 89 2.73 -4.53 15.86
N SER A 90 2.09 -5.64 15.48
CA SER A 90 1.97 -6.88 16.29
C SER A 90 3.29 -7.44 16.81
N THR A 91 4.41 -7.11 16.18
CA THR A 91 5.74 -7.61 16.55
C THR A 91 6.63 -6.58 17.24
N ILE A 92 6.28 -5.29 17.27
CA ILE A 92 7.20 -4.18 17.60
C ILE A 92 7.66 -4.12 19.06
N GLY A 93 7.00 -4.85 19.96
CA GLY A 93 7.39 -5.00 21.36
C GLY A 93 7.09 -3.78 22.26
N VAL A 94 6.32 -2.79 21.77
CA VAL A 94 5.79 -1.68 22.58
C VAL A 94 4.27 -1.76 22.67
N PRO A 95 3.63 -1.11 23.68
CA PRO A 95 2.18 -1.07 23.76
C PRO A 95 1.54 -0.52 22.49
N VAL A 96 0.53 -1.24 21.97
CA VAL A 96 -0.26 -0.80 20.81
C VAL A 96 -1.54 -0.14 21.33
N VAL A 97 -1.68 1.15 21.06
CA VAL A 97 -2.90 1.93 21.28
C VAL A 97 -3.73 1.84 20.00
N VAL A 98 -4.79 1.03 20.06
CA VAL A 98 -5.74 0.91 18.96
C VAL A 98 -6.70 2.10 19.00
N GLN A 99 -6.74 2.86 17.92
CA GLN A 99 -7.73 3.91 17.72
C GLN A 99 -8.55 3.56 16.49
N GLU A 100 -9.87 3.43 16.64
CA GLU A 100 -10.71 3.27 15.48
C GLU A 100 -10.56 4.49 14.57
N PRO A 101 -10.22 4.28 13.29
CA PRO A 101 -10.13 5.37 12.34
C PRO A 101 -11.47 6.10 12.25
N ASN A 102 -11.45 7.41 12.42
CA ASN A 102 -12.60 8.25 12.09
C ASN A 102 -12.65 8.41 10.57
N TRP A 103 -13.20 7.41 9.90
CA TRP A 103 -13.32 7.43 8.45
C TRP A 103 -14.24 8.57 8.03
N SER A 104 -13.72 9.46 7.17
CA SER A 104 -14.52 10.53 6.57
C SER A 104 -15.56 9.94 5.63
N VAL A 105 -16.80 9.83 6.11
CA VAL A 105 -17.95 9.42 5.28
C VAL A 105 -18.48 10.63 4.52
N SER A 106 -18.68 10.48 3.21
CA SER A 106 -19.20 11.53 2.33
C SER A 106 -20.39 11.05 1.52
N SER A 107 -21.50 11.80 1.58
CA SER A 107 -22.69 11.51 0.75
C SER A 107 -22.41 11.65 -0.74
N ASP A 108 -21.47 12.52 -1.12
CA ASP A 108 -21.12 12.74 -2.53
C ASP A 108 -20.28 11.59 -3.07
N LEU A 109 -19.35 11.07 -2.26
CA LEU A 109 -18.61 9.86 -2.58
C LEU A 109 -19.55 8.65 -2.64
N ALA A 110 -20.48 8.54 -1.67
CA ALA A 110 -21.51 7.51 -1.68
C ALA A 110 -22.27 7.51 -3.00
N LYS A 111 -22.84 8.65 -3.42
CA LYS A 111 -23.59 8.76 -4.69
C LYS A 111 -22.75 8.46 -5.93
N ARG A 112 -21.48 8.88 -5.95
CA ARG A 112 -20.61 8.73 -7.13
C ARG A 112 -20.14 7.30 -7.34
N TYR A 113 -19.81 6.61 -6.25
CA TYR A 113 -19.16 5.30 -6.28
C TYR A 113 -20.08 4.17 -5.81
N ASP A 114 -21.35 4.43 -5.53
CA ASP A 114 -22.27 3.36 -5.10
C ASP A 114 -22.36 2.25 -6.15
N HIS A 115 -22.47 1.02 -5.68
CA HIS A 115 -22.58 -0.17 -6.51
C HIS A 115 -21.50 -0.24 -7.62
N SER A 116 -20.24 -0.04 -7.24
CA SER A 116 -19.12 0.04 -8.19
C SER A 116 -17.97 -0.92 -7.86
N VAL A 117 -17.03 -1.02 -8.80
CA VAL A 117 -15.70 -1.61 -8.61
C VAL A 117 -14.68 -0.48 -8.65
N LEU A 118 -13.83 -0.37 -7.63
CA LEU A 118 -12.67 0.49 -7.62
C LEU A 118 -11.41 -0.35 -7.92
N CYS A 119 -10.93 -0.26 -9.14
CA CYS A 119 -9.75 -0.96 -9.64
C CYS A 119 -8.50 -0.09 -9.45
N ILE A 120 -7.67 -0.43 -8.47
CA ILE A 120 -6.47 0.32 -8.07
C ILE A 120 -5.26 -0.25 -8.80
N LEU A 121 -4.66 0.55 -9.66
CA LEU A 121 -3.52 0.16 -10.48
C LEU A 121 -2.23 0.79 -9.94
N GLY A 122 -1.22 -0.06 -9.71
CA GLY A 122 0.14 0.37 -9.42
C GLY A 122 0.86 0.84 -10.69
N PRO A 123 1.90 1.68 -10.58
CA PRO A 123 2.65 2.13 -11.75
C PRO A 123 3.47 0.97 -12.31
N ALA A 124 3.53 0.85 -13.64
CA ALA A 124 4.29 -0.21 -14.30
C ALA A 124 5.70 -0.30 -13.73
N ARG A 125 6.41 0.83 -13.59
CA ARG A 125 7.80 0.88 -13.07
C ARG A 125 8.02 0.29 -11.67
N THR A 126 7.02 0.32 -10.78
CA THR A 126 7.15 -0.22 -9.41
C THR A 126 6.96 -1.73 -9.40
N LEU A 127 6.21 -2.25 -10.37
CA LEU A 127 6.04 -3.68 -10.63
C LEU A 127 7.18 -4.24 -11.51
N VAL A 128 7.81 -3.37 -12.32
CA VAL A 128 8.90 -3.64 -13.27
C VAL A 128 10.27 -3.46 -12.60
N LYS A 129 10.50 -4.04 -11.41
CA LYS A 129 11.88 -4.16 -10.90
C LYS A 129 12.63 -5.21 -11.73
N SER A 130 13.40 -4.72 -12.70
CA SER A 130 14.46 -5.40 -13.46
C SER A 130 14.12 -6.58 -14.40
N SER A 131 12.85 -6.97 -14.60
CA SER A 131 12.53 -8.13 -15.47
C SER A 131 11.23 -8.05 -16.27
N TRP A 132 10.55 -6.90 -16.28
CA TRP A 132 9.31 -6.73 -17.04
C TRP A 132 9.53 -5.84 -18.26
N ASN A 133 8.89 -6.19 -19.37
CA ASN A 133 8.66 -5.25 -20.46
C ASN A 133 7.28 -4.57 -20.28
N PRO A 134 7.04 -3.38 -20.84
CA PRO A 134 5.74 -2.72 -20.76
C PRO A 134 4.57 -3.55 -21.33
N GLU A 135 4.83 -4.43 -22.30
CA GLU A 135 3.82 -5.27 -22.95
C GLU A 135 3.18 -6.26 -21.97
N GLN A 136 3.98 -6.87 -21.09
CA GLN A 136 3.50 -7.78 -20.04
C GLN A 136 2.54 -7.09 -19.07
N TYR A 137 2.83 -5.83 -18.74
CA TYR A 137 1.93 -5.02 -17.91
C TYR A 137 0.62 -4.72 -18.63
N TYR A 138 0.67 -4.34 -19.91
CA TYR A 138 -0.56 -4.10 -20.69
C TYR A 138 -1.37 -5.38 -20.93
N TRP A 139 -0.72 -6.53 -21.09
CA TRP A 139 -1.42 -7.82 -21.16
C TRP A 139 -2.18 -8.11 -19.87
N MET A 140 -1.55 -7.89 -18.70
CA MET A 140 -2.23 -8.05 -17.39
C MET A 140 -3.43 -7.11 -17.29
N ILE A 141 -3.30 -5.85 -17.73
CA ILE A 141 -4.41 -4.89 -17.79
C ILE A 141 -5.56 -5.41 -18.66
N MET A 142 -5.27 -5.99 -19.82
CA MET A 142 -6.30 -6.57 -20.70
C MET A 142 -6.99 -7.78 -20.07
N GLN A 143 -6.25 -8.67 -19.40
CA GLN A 143 -6.85 -9.80 -18.66
C GLN A 143 -7.75 -9.31 -17.54
N LEU A 144 -7.34 -8.27 -16.82
CA LEU A 144 -8.14 -7.67 -15.77
C LEU A 144 -9.44 -7.10 -16.32
N ALA A 145 -9.39 -6.40 -17.47
CA ALA A 145 -10.58 -5.90 -18.14
C ALA A 145 -11.50 -7.03 -18.62
N GLU A 146 -10.94 -8.14 -19.12
CA GLU A 146 -11.73 -9.31 -19.55
C GLU A 146 -12.45 -9.99 -18.38
N ILE A 147 -11.85 -10.02 -17.19
CA ILE A 147 -12.52 -10.55 -16.00
C ILE A 147 -13.63 -9.59 -15.53
N LEU A 148 -13.34 -8.29 -15.51
CA LEU A 148 -14.25 -7.29 -14.97
C LEU A 148 -15.43 -6.96 -15.88
N VAL A 149 -15.37 -7.25 -17.18
CA VAL A 149 -16.46 -6.96 -18.13
C VAL A 149 -17.78 -7.66 -17.78
N HIS A 150 -17.73 -8.74 -16.99
CA HIS A 150 -18.88 -9.55 -16.66
C HIS A 150 -19.68 -9.05 -15.43
N THR A 151 -19.27 -7.96 -14.79
CA THR A 151 -20.03 -7.37 -13.68
C THR A 151 -21.09 -6.38 -14.15
N ASP A 152 -22.18 -6.30 -13.40
CA ASP A 152 -23.20 -5.26 -13.46
C ASP A 152 -22.78 -3.95 -12.78
N ARG A 153 -21.66 -3.95 -12.05
CA ARG A 153 -21.14 -2.78 -11.32
C ARG A 153 -20.40 -1.83 -12.25
N LYS A 154 -20.51 -0.53 -11.96
CA LYS A 154 -19.72 0.50 -12.66
C LYS A 154 -18.22 0.33 -12.34
N ILE A 155 -17.35 0.42 -13.33
CA ILE A 155 -15.90 0.31 -13.13
C ILE A 155 -15.25 1.69 -13.03
N PHE A 156 -14.56 1.93 -11.92
CA PHE A 156 -13.66 3.06 -11.74
C PHE A 156 -12.21 2.57 -11.68
N VAL A 157 -11.37 3.12 -12.55
CA VAL A 157 -9.92 2.90 -12.56
C VAL A 157 -9.25 3.99 -11.75
N ARG A 158 -8.46 3.61 -10.75
CA ARG A 158 -7.64 4.52 -9.94
C ARG A 158 -6.17 4.26 -10.25
N PHE A 159 -5.47 5.33 -10.59
CA PHE A 159 -4.05 5.28 -10.90
C PHE A 159 -3.23 5.66 -9.67
N HIS A 160 -2.02 5.12 -9.55
CA HIS A 160 -1.05 5.62 -8.58
C HIS A 160 -0.61 7.04 -8.98
N PRO A 161 -0.37 7.97 -8.02
CA PRO A 161 0.14 9.32 -8.28
C PRO A 161 1.44 9.39 -9.11
N ASP A 162 2.13 8.26 -9.25
CA ASP A 162 3.40 8.13 -9.93
C ASP A 162 3.24 7.83 -11.42
N GLN A 163 2.04 7.41 -11.86
CA GLN A 163 1.76 7.07 -13.25
C GLN A 163 1.65 8.33 -14.09
N LYS A 164 2.37 8.34 -15.20
CA LYS A 164 2.39 9.48 -16.13
C LYS A 164 1.12 9.50 -16.98
N ASP A 165 0.73 10.68 -17.45
CA ASP A 165 -0.51 10.88 -18.21
C ASP A 165 -0.61 10.04 -19.49
N ASP A 166 0.50 9.78 -20.16
CA ASP A 166 0.57 8.90 -21.33
C ASP A 166 0.26 7.43 -20.98
N GLU A 167 0.84 6.93 -19.89
CA GLU A 167 0.54 5.61 -19.32
C GLU A 167 -0.95 5.51 -18.92
N ARG A 168 -1.46 6.51 -18.17
CA ARG A 168 -2.87 6.57 -17.74
C ARG A 168 -3.83 6.52 -18.93
N ARG A 169 -3.56 7.31 -19.98
CA ARG A 169 -4.37 7.33 -21.22
C ARG A 169 -4.32 6.02 -21.99
N LEU A 170 -3.18 5.34 -22.02
CA LEU A 170 -3.08 4.04 -22.69
C LEU A 170 -3.86 2.97 -21.92
N ILE A 171 -3.67 2.87 -20.61
CA ILE A 171 -4.40 1.92 -19.76
C ILE A 171 -5.91 2.14 -19.87
N LEU A 172 -6.38 3.39 -19.81
CA LEU A 172 -7.81 3.69 -19.89
C LEU A 172 -8.39 3.31 -21.27
N ARG A 173 -7.61 3.45 -22.35
CA ARG A 173 -8.02 2.96 -23.68
C ARG A 173 -8.18 1.44 -23.69
N LEU A 174 -7.20 0.70 -23.16
CA LEU A 174 -7.26 -0.76 -23.07
C LEU A 174 -8.47 -1.24 -22.24
N PHE A 175 -8.77 -0.57 -21.13
CA PHE A 175 -9.98 -0.86 -20.36
C PHE A 175 -11.25 -0.60 -21.16
N ASN A 176 -11.34 0.56 -21.84
CA ASN A 176 -12.53 0.93 -22.61
C ASN A 176 -12.76 0.08 -23.88
N GLU A 177 -11.73 -0.59 -24.40
CA GLU A 177 -11.91 -1.58 -25.48
C GLU A 177 -12.79 -2.77 -25.05
N LYS A 178 -12.76 -3.13 -23.77
CA LYS A 178 -13.53 -4.26 -23.21
C LYS A 178 -14.72 -3.81 -22.38
N ILE A 179 -14.58 -2.72 -21.64
CA ILE A 179 -15.58 -2.18 -20.72
C ILE A 179 -15.90 -0.75 -21.14
N PRO A 180 -16.78 -0.56 -22.14
CA PRO A 180 -17.22 0.77 -22.54
C PRO A 180 -17.84 1.50 -21.35
N GLY A 181 -17.27 2.66 -21.00
CA GLY A 181 -17.75 3.44 -19.85
C GLY A 181 -16.97 3.22 -18.55
N ALA A 182 -15.82 2.54 -18.60
CA ALA A 182 -14.86 2.58 -17.50
C ALA A 182 -14.39 4.02 -17.28
N GLU A 183 -14.56 4.52 -16.05
CA GLU A 183 -14.24 5.90 -15.68
C GLU A 183 -12.97 5.96 -14.82
N VAL A 184 -12.34 7.12 -14.76
CA VAL A 184 -11.21 7.35 -13.85
C VAL A 184 -11.74 7.90 -12.53
N ALA A 185 -11.38 7.26 -11.42
CA ALA A 185 -11.66 7.82 -10.09
C ALA A 185 -10.87 9.12 -9.92
N SER A 186 -11.47 10.14 -9.29
CA SER A 186 -10.77 11.41 -9.04
C SER A 186 -9.57 11.20 -8.12
N ASP A 187 -8.45 11.85 -8.46
CA ASP A 187 -7.25 11.86 -7.62
C ASP A 187 -7.49 12.58 -6.28
N GLU A 188 -8.49 13.48 -6.23
CA GLU A 188 -8.91 14.20 -5.02
C GLU A 188 -9.74 13.34 -4.07
N ASP A 189 -10.45 12.34 -4.59
CA ASP A 189 -11.26 11.44 -3.77
C ASP A 189 -10.32 10.45 -3.07
N GLN A 190 -10.24 10.46 -1.74
CA GLN A 190 -9.41 9.49 -1.00
C GLN A 190 -10.00 8.08 -1.11
N ALA A 191 -9.16 7.09 -1.43
CA ALA A 191 -9.64 5.73 -1.66
C ALA A 191 -10.24 5.11 -0.40
N GLU A 192 -9.67 5.41 0.76
CA GLU A 192 -10.18 5.04 2.08
C GLU A 192 -11.55 5.65 2.36
N ALA A 193 -11.75 6.93 2.00
CA ALA A 193 -13.04 7.60 2.14
C ALA A 193 -14.09 7.03 1.18
N ILE A 194 -13.69 6.64 -0.04
CA ILE A 194 -14.57 5.89 -0.97
C ILE A 194 -15.00 4.57 -0.33
N CYS A 195 -14.04 3.79 0.20
CA CYS A 195 -14.32 2.53 0.89
C CYS A 195 -15.25 2.73 2.08
N ALA A 196 -15.10 3.80 2.85
CA ALA A 196 -15.96 4.07 3.99
C ALA A 196 -17.37 4.54 3.59
N SER A 197 -17.53 5.14 2.41
CA SER A 197 -18.76 5.84 2.03
C SER A 197 -19.70 5.06 1.11
N ALA A 198 -19.18 4.16 0.26
CA ALA A 198 -19.94 3.58 -0.85
C ALA A 198 -19.96 2.04 -0.84
N ASP A 199 -20.95 1.42 -1.50
CA ASP A 199 -20.91 -0.02 -1.82
C ASP A 199 -19.92 -0.30 -2.95
N VAL A 200 -18.65 -0.49 -2.59
CA VAL A 200 -17.55 -0.73 -3.53
C VAL A 200 -16.92 -2.10 -3.37
N VAL A 201 -16.58 -2.71 -4.50
CA VAL A 201 -15.65 -3.85 -4.57
C VAL A 201 -14.27 -3.33 -4.93
N ILE A 202 -13.25 -3.74 -4.18
CA ILE A 202 -11.87 -3.32 -4.43
C ILE A 202 -11.15 -4.38 -5.25
N VAL A 203 -10.44 -3.94 -6.29
CA VAL A 203 -9.58 -4.78 -7.12
C VAL A 203 -8.19 -4.17 -7.11
N GLN A 204 -7.18 -4.91 -6.66
CA GLN A 204 -5.88 -4.31 -6.33
C GLN A 204 -4.72 -5.32 -6.40
N ALA A 205 -3.48 -4.82 -6.35
CA ALA A 205 -2.27 -5.65 -6.17
C ALA A 205 -1.31 -5.03 -5.15
N GLY A 206 -1.36 -5.50 -3.91
CA GLY A 206 -0.43 -5.14 -2.83
C GLY A 206 -0.53 -3.71 -2.25
N SER A 207 -1.64 -2.99 -2.50
CA SER A 207 -1.99 -1.69 -1.93
C SER A 207 -2.59 -1.80 -0.53
N SER A 208 -2.24 -0.87 0.37
CA SER A 208 -2.85 -0.73 1.70
C SER A 208 -4.32 -0.38 1.65
N VAL A 209 -4.83 0.18 0.55
CA VAL A 209 -6.26 0.44 0.39
C VAL A 209 -7.06 -0.86 0.46
N GLY A 210 -6.52 -1.96 -0.10
CA GLY A 210 -7.14 -3.27 0.00
C GLY A 210 -7.31 -3.67 1.47
N LEU A 211 -6.24 -3.59 2.26
CA LEU A 211 -6.26 -3.89 3.69
C LEU A 211 -7.35 -3.12 4.44
N TYR A 212 -7.41 -1.80 4.26
CA TYR A 212 -8.42 -0.96 4.91
C TYR A 212 -9.84 -1.28 4.45
N ALA A 213 -10.00 -1.64 3.18
CA ALA A 213 -11.30 -2.03 2.64
C ALA A 213 -11.85 -3.32 3.29
N ASP A 214 -11.04 -4.35 3.54
CA ASP A 214 -11.51 -5.56 4.28
C ASP A 214 -11.75 -5.27 5.76
N GLN A 215 -10.97 -4.38 6.38
CA GLN A 215 -11.28 -3.91 7.74
C GLN A 215 -12.65 -3.21 7.80
N LEU A 216 -13.04 -2.53 6.71
CA LEU A 216 -14.37 -1.95 6.50
C LEU A 216 -15.42 -2.96 5.99
N GLY A 217 -15.07 -4.25 5.89
CA GLY A 217 -15.96 -5.31 5.44
C GLY A 217 -16.24 -5.32 3.94
N LYS A 218 -15.46 -4.60 3.12
CA LYS A 218 -15.62 -4.56 1.67
C LYS A 218 -15.05 -5.81 1.00
N PRO A 219 -15.71 -6.29 -0.06
CA PRO A 219 -15.12 -7.25 -1.00
C PRO A 219 -13.77 -6.77 -1.53
N VAL A 220 -12.71 -7.58 -1.40
CA VAL A 220 -11.45 -7.30 -2.07
C VAL A 220 -10.93 -8.49 -2.87
N TYR A 221 -10.45 -8.18 -4.07
CA TYR A 221 -9.89 -9.12 -5.03
C TYR A 221 -8.48 -8.69 -5.44
N GLY A 222 -7.58 -9.66 -5.44
CA GLY A 222 -6.18 -9.52 -5.79
C GLY A 222 -5.92 -9.97 -7.20
N TYR A 223 -5.22 -9.15 -7.98
CA TYR A 223 -4.75 -9.56 -9.32
C TYR A 223 -3.24 -9.85 -9.36
N LEU A 224 -2.59 -9.97 -8.19
CA LEU A 224 -1.16 -10.31 -8.10
C LEU A 224 -0.84 -11.65 -8.77
N ASP A 225 -1.78 -12.60 -8.76
CA ASP A 225 -1.58 -13.92 -9.36
C ASP A 225 -1.59 -13.87 -10.90
N LEU A 226 -2.28 -12.90 -11.52
CA LEU A 226 -2.11 -12.63 -12.95
C LEU A 226 -0.68 -12.16 -13.23
N MET A 227 -0.08 -11.40 -12.30
CA MET A 227 1.30 -10.96 -12.43
C MET A 227 2.31 -12.11 -12.24
N GLN A 228 2.02 -13.06 -11.35
CA GLN A 228 2.88 -14.21 -11.10
C GLN A 228 3.05 -15.11 -12.34
N GLU A 229 2.00 -15.29 -13.14
CA GLU A 229 2.07 -16.13 -14.35
C GLU A 229 3.06 -15.57 -15.38
N ILE A 230 3.10 -14.25 -15.51
CA ILE A 230 3.90 -13.57 -16.53
C ILE A 230 5.33 -13.37 -16.07
N ALA A 231 5.54 -13.15 -14.77
CA ALA A 231 6.83 -12.79 -14.22
C ALA A 231 7.03 -13.31 -12.79
N PRO A 232 7.07 -14.64 -12.60
CA PRO A 232 7.01 -15.26 -11.27
C PRO A 232 8.13 -14.76 -10.34
N ARG A 233 9.35 -14.59 -10.86
CA ARG A 233 10.51 -14.11 -10.07
C ARG A 233 10.38 -12.67 -9.60
N ALA A 234 9.72 -11.81 -10.37
CA ALA A 234 9.58 -10.39 -10.04
C ALA A 234 8.55 -10.17 -8.93
N VAL A 235 7.54 -11.03 -8.88
CA VAL A 235 6.40 -10.92 -7.97
C VAL A 235 6.59 -11.80 -6.73
N GLN A 236 7.48 -12.79 -6.77
CA GLN A 236 7.76 -13.69 -5.64
C GLN A 236 7.99 -12.95 -4.32
N SER A 237 8.80 -11.87 -4.33
CA SER A 237 9.03 -11.08 -3.12
C SER A 237 7.76 -10.45 -2.54
N TRP A 238 6.81 -10.05 -3.39
CA TRP A 238 5.51 -9.50 -2.96
C TRP A 238 4.58 -10.60 -2.43
N VAL A 239 4.62 -11.78 -3.04
CA VAL A 239 3.84 -12.96 -2.62
C VAL A 239 4.33 -13.49 -1.27
N ASP A 240 5.64 -13.62 -1.12
CA ASP A 240 6.28 -14.03 0.13
C ASP A 240 5.92 -13.05 1.24
N THR A 241 6.04 -11.75 0.96
CA THR A 241 5.65 -10.69 1.91
C THR A 241 4.18 -10.76 2.28
N ARG A 242 3.27 -11.03 1.32
CA ARG A 242 1.84 -11.16 1.58
C ARG A 242 1.53 -12.36 2.48
N SER A 243 2.19 -13.49 2.27
CA SER A 243 1.98 -14.71 3.05
C SER A 243 2.44 -14.60 4.51
N GLN A 244 3.30 -13.62 4.82
CA GLN A 244 3.93 -13.46 6.13
C GLN A 244 3.35 -12.28 6.95
N MET A 245 2.40 -11.52 6.40
CA MET A 245 1.74 -10.45 7.16
C MET A 245 1.04 -10.99 8.41
N SER A 246 1.18 -10.30 9.53
CA SER A 246 0.53 -10.69 10.79
C SER A 246 -0.99 -10.55 10.75
N TYR A 247 -1.52 -9.96 9.67
CA TYR A 247 -2.93 -9.87 9.36
C TYR A 247 -3.21 -10.60 8.05
N SER A 248 -4.00 -11.67 8.10
CA SER A 248 -4.51 -12.34 6.91
C SER A 248 -5.67 -11.54 6.34
N PHE A 249 -5.34 -10.57 5.50
CA PHE A 249 -6.32 -9.84 4.70
C PHE A 249 -7.06 -10.82 3.78
N ARG A 250 -8.41 -10.80 3.81
CA ARG A 250 -9.27 -11.69 3.01
C ARG A 250 -9.38 -11.21 1.57
N GLU A 251 -8.24 -11.24 0.88
CA GLU A 251 -8.18 -11.02 -0.56
C GLU A 251 -8.52 -12.31 -1.30
N ARG A 252 -9.55 -12.25 -2.14
CA ARG A 252 -9.91 -13.33 -3.06
C ARG A 252 -9.09 -13.24 -4.35
N ASP A 253 -8.86 -14.36 -5.02
CA ASP A 253 -8.30 -14.34 -6.38
C ASP A 253 -9.27 -13.64 -7.32
N ILE A 254 -8.79 -12.65 -8.10
CA ILE A 254 -9.58 -11.96 -9.12
C ILE A 254 -10.28 -12.92 -10.09
N ARG A 255 -9.76 -14.13 -10.34
CA ARG A 255 -10.42 -15.14 -11.19
C ARG A 255 -11.73 -15.68 -10.62
N THR A 256 -11.96 -15.49 -9.31
CA THR A 256 -13.22 -15.84 -8.65
C THR A 256 -14.24 -14.70 -8.65
N PHE A 257 -13.90 -13.56 -9.24
CA PHE A 257 -14.81 -12.43 -9.33
C PHE A 257 -16.04 -12.77 -10.19
N GLY A 258 -17.24 -12.53 -9.65
CA GLY A 258 -18.51 -12.80 -10.33
C GLY A 258 -19.03 -14.24 -10.26
N ASN A 259 -18.27 -15.18 -9.65
CA ASN A 259 -18.68 -16.58 -9.41
C ASN A 259 -19.18 -16.82 -7.98
#